data_AF-Q2LMV6-F1
#
_entry.id   AF-Q2LMV6-F1
#
_cell.length_a   1.000
_cell.length_b   1.000
_cell.length_c   1.000
_cell.angle_alpha   90.00
_cell.angle_beta   90.00
_cell.angle_gamma   90.00
#
_symmetry.space_group_name_H-M   'P 1'
#
loop_
_entity.id
_entity.type
_entity.pdbx_description
1 polymer ?
#
loop_
_entity_poly.entity_id
_entity_poly.type
_entity_poly.pdbx_seq_one_letter_code
_entity_poly.pdbx_strand_id
1 'polypeptide(L)'
;MEEGTDGPPFDDTAAVATNWMCDFMFASICFYFREDRTEEFQRSANVLEWLLEGSRKIDAHRKTIPIAQFLMRVSEGKNLDSQFDTDESLTPLETALMTFNQIEEEEDLKNLHEEIELVLKVQAVVICMEKGKFKLSSEILDRLFQESGSNTYV
;
A
#
# COMPACT_ATOMS: atom_id res chain seq x y z
N MET A 1 -13.59 -41.32 -31.61
CA MET A 1 -14.14 -39.96 -31.55
C MET A 1 -13.67 -39.41 -30.23
N GLU A 2 -12.56 -38.68 -30.24
CA GLU A 2 -12.11 -37.93 -29.07
C GLU A 2 -13.03 -36.72 -28.95
N GLU A 3 -13.89 -36.71 -27.93
CA GLU A 3 -14.59 -35.50 -27.49
C GLU A 3 -13.52 -34.54 -26.97
N GLY A 4 -13.06 -33.65 -27.85
CA GLY A 4 -12.22 -32.53 -27.47
C GLY A 4 -12.95 -31.70 -26.43
N THR A 5 -12.32 -31.52 -25.27
CA THR A 5 -12.79 -30.64 -24.21
C THR A 5 -12.85 -29.21 -24.73
N ASP A 6 -14.00 -28.78 -25.22
CA ASP A 6 -14.29 -27.48 -25.86
C ASP A 6 -14.34 -26.31 -24.86
N GLY A 7 -13.59 -26.42 -23.76
CA GLY A 7 -13.47 -25.41 -22.72
C GLY A 7 -12.18 -24.59 -22.87
N PRO A 8 -12.14 -23.36 -22.35
CA PRO A 8 -10.89 -22.62 -22.25
C PRO A 8 -9.86 -23.46 -21.46
N PRO A 9 -8.56 -23.36 -21.78
CA PRO A 9 -7.50 -24.00 -21.03
C PRO A 9 -7.66 -23.76 -19.52
N PHE A 10 -7.34 -24.77 -18.70
CA PHE A 10 -7.44 -24.64 -17.24
C PHE A 10 -6.68 -23.41 -16.73
N ASP A 11 -5.52 -23.11 -17.31
CA ASP A 11 -4.70 -21.94 -16.96
C ASP A 11 -5.45 -20.61 -17.17
N ASP A 12 -6.24 -20.49 -18.23
CA ASP A 12 -7.05 -19.29 -18.48
C ASP A 12 -8.22 -19.18 -17.49
N THR A 13 -8.86 -20.31 -17.18
CA THR A 13 -9.92 -20.38 -16.15
C THR A 13 -9.36 -20.02 -14.77
N ALA A 14 -8.20 -20.56 -14.42
CA ALA A 14 -7.51 -20.31 -13.17
C ALA A 14 -7.11 -18.82 -13.06
N ALA A 15 -6.62 -18.21 -14.14
CA ALA A 15 -6.30 -16.78 -14.14
C ALA A 15 -7.52 -15.90 -13.88
N VAL A 16 -8.68 -16.23 -14.45
CA VAL A 16 -9.95 -15.51 -14.19
C VAL A 16 -10.38 -15.68 -12.74
N ALA A 17 -10.33 -16.90 -12.21
CA ALA A 17 -10.68 -17.17 -10.81
C ALA A 17 -9.75 -16.43 -9.84
N THR A 18 -8.43 -16.44 -10.10
CA THR A 18 -7.45 -15.69 -9.30
C THR A 18 -7.74 -14.20 -9.32
N ASN A 19 -8.12 -13.62 -10.46
CA ASN A 19 -8.48 -12.20 -10.53
C ASN A 19 -9.71 -11.87 -9.66
N TRP A 20 -10.75 -12.69 -9.72
CA TRP A 20 -11.92 -12.51 -8.85
C TRP A 20 -11.57 -12.67 -7.37
N MET A 21 -10.67 -13.60 -7.04
CA MET A 21 -10.17 -13.73 -5.67
C MET A 21 -9.42 -12.47 -5.25
N CYS A 22 -8.54 -11.91 -6.10
CA CYS A 22 -7.85 -10.65 -5.82
C CYS A 22 -8.84 -9.50 -5.57
N ASP A 23 -9.85 -9.33 -6.45
CA ASP A 23 -10.87 -8.28 -6.29
C ASP A 23 -11.64 -8.43 -4.98
N PHE A 24 -12.05 -9.67 -4.65
CA PHE A 24 -12.76 -9.97 -3.41
C PHE A 24 -11.88 -9.70 -2.18
N MET A 25 -10.61 -10.11 -2.23
CA MET A 25 -9.68 -9.89 -1.13
C MET A 25 -9.36 -8.40 -0.95
N PHE A 26 -9.21 -7.64 -2.05
CA PHE A 26 -9.07 -6.19 -2.03
C PHE A 26 -10.28 -5.51 -1.38
N ALA A 27 -11.50 -5.87 -1.81
CA ALA A 27 -12.72 -5.35 -1.19
C ALA A 27 -12.79 -5.71 0.31
N SER A 28 -12.36 -6.91 0.68
CA SER A 28 -12.34 -7.38 2.07
C SER A 28 -11.37 -6.57 2.93
N ILE A 29 -10.14 -6.30 2.47
CA ILE A 29 -9.19 -5.49 3.25
C ILE A 29 -9.71 -4.06 3.41
N CYS A 30 -10.30 -3.45 2.38
CA CYS A 30 -10.89 -2.11 2.49
C CYS A 30 -12.02 -2.09 3.52
N PHE A 31 -12.88 -3.12 3.52
CA PHE A 31 -13.93 -3.28 4.51
C PHE A 31 -13.36 -3.43 5.93
N TYR A 32 -12.44 -4.38 6.16
CA TYR A 32 -11.89 -4.61 7.50
C TYR A 32 -11.05 -3.44 8.02
N PHE A 33 -10.34 -2.73 7.14
CA PHE A 33 -9.63 -1.50 7.50
C PHE A 33 -10.61 -0.43 8.00
N ARG A 34 -11.72 -0.22 7.28
CA ARG A 34 -12.75 0.75 7.66
C ARG A 34 -13.44 0.40 8.98
N GLU A 35 -13.68 -0.88 9.23
CA GLU A 35 -14.34 -1.37 10.45
C GLU A 35 -13.37 -1.60 11.63
N ASP A 36 -12.09 -1.19 11.50
CA ASP A 36 -11.04 -1.36 12.52
C ASP A 36 -10.86 -2.83 12.98
N ARG A 37 -11.00 -3.77 12.04
CA ARG A 37 -10.87 -5.22 12.26
C ARG A 37 -9.46 -5.69 11.89
N THR A 38 -8.49 -5.41 12.75
CA THR A 38 -7.05 -5.61 12.48
C THR A 38 -6.68 -7.06 12.15
N GLU A 39 -7.21 -8.04 12.89
CA GLU A 39 -6.87 -9.45 12.68
C GLU A 39 -7.38 -9.96 11.33
N GLU A 40 -8.63 -9.64 10.99
CA GLU A 40 -9.22 -10.01 9.70
C GLU A 40 -8.57 -9.24 8.55
N PHE A 41 -8.25 -7.96 8.76
CA PHE A 41 -7.48 -7.18 7.80
C PHE A 41 -6.14 -7.87 7.48
N GLN A 42 -5.34 -8.19 8.50
CA GLN A 42 -4.02 -8.78 8.28
C GLN A 42 -4.10 -10.14 7.60
N ARG A 43 -5.07 -10.97 8.00
CA ARG A 43 -5.31 -12.27 7.37
C ARG A 43 -5.68 -12.11 5.90
N SER A 44 -6.56 -11.17 5.58
CA SER A 44 -6.97 -10.89 4.21
C SER A 44 -5.86 -10.27 3.36
N ALA A 45 -5.05 -9.39 3.94
CA ALA A 45 -3.91 -8.76 3.27
C ALA A 45 -2.84 -9.79 2.89
N ASN A 46 -2.49 -10.72 3.79
CA ASN A 46 -1.53 -11.79 3.50
C ASN A 46 -2.00 -12.69 2.35
N VAL A 47 -3.30 -13.00 2.27
CA VAL A 47 -3.86 -13.78 1.16
C VAL A 47 -3.82 -13.00 -0.14
N LEU A 48 -4.15 -11.70 -0.11
CA LEU A 48 -4.07 -10.84 -1.29
C LEU A 48 -2.63 -10.75 -1.81
N GLU A 49 -1.66 -10.53 -0.94
CA GLU A 49 -0.23 -10.47 -1.30
C GLU A 49 0.23 -11.77 -1.97
N TRP A 50 -0.13 -12.92 -1.40
CA TRP A 50 0.17 -14.22 -1.99
C TRP A 50 -0.48 -14.42 -3.37
N LEU A 51 -1.73 -13.99 -3.55
CA LEU A 51 -2.43 -14.06 -4.84
C LEU A 51 -1.80 -13.15 -5.89
N LEU A 52 -1.36 -11.95 -5.50
CA LEU A 52 -0.72 -10.98 -6.40
C LEU A 52 0.65 -11.48 -6.87
N GLU A 53 1.45 -12.09 -6.00
CA GLU A 53 2.74 -12.70 -6.36
C GLU A 53 2.57 -13.87 -7.35
N GLY A 54 1.50 -14.66 -7.19
CA GLY A 54 1.19 -15.78 -8.08
C GLY A 54 0.56 -15.36 -9.43
N SER A 55 0.11 -14.11 -9.56
CA SER A 55 -0.60 -13.65 -10.76
C SER A 55 0.34 -13.19 -11.86
N ARG A 56 0.29 -13.86 -13.01
CA ARG A 56 1.07 -13.49 -14.21
C ARG A 56 0.54 -12.24 -14.94
N LYS A 57 -0.63 -11.72 -14.57
CA LYS A 57 -1.32 -10.61 -15.25
C LYS A 57 -1.57 -9.45 -14.28
N ILE A 58 -0.49 -8.78 -13.90
CA ILE A 58 -0.48 -7.61 -12.99
C ILE A 58 -1.35 -6.46 -13.54
N ASP A 59 -1.51 -6.34 -14.86
CA ASP A 59 -2.28 -5.26 -15.50
C ASP A 59 -3.74 -5.16 -15.01
N ALA A 60 -4.36 -6.28 -14.63
CA ALA A 60 -5.75 -6.28 -14.16
C ALA A 60 -5.92 -5.53 -12.83
N HIS A 61 -4.87 -5.46 -12.01
CA HIS A 61 -4.90 -4.94 -10.63
C HIS A 61 -4.03 -3.69 -10.45
N ARG A 62 -3.62 -3.05 -11.55
CA ARG A 62 -2.70 -1.91 -11.52
C ARG A 62 -3.17 -0.75 -10.63
N LYS A 63 -4.49 -0.54 -10.51
CA LYS A 63 -5.08 0.50 -9.63
C LYS A 63 -5.26 0.03 -8.19
N THR A 64 -5.51 -1.25 -7.96
CA THR A 64 -5.80 -1.80 -6.62
C THR A 64 -4.54 -2.10 -5.82
N ILE A 65 -3.44 -2.46 -6.49
CA ILE A 65 -2.15 -2.80 -5.85
C ILE A 65 -1.60 -1.63 -5.03
N PRO A 66 -1.44 -0.40 -5.55
CA PRO A 66 -0.91 0.71 -4.75
C PRO A 66 -1.78 1.03 -3.53
N ILE A 67 -3.11 0.94 -3.67
CA ILE A 67 -4.05 1.16 -2.57
C ILE A 67 -3.90 0.07 -1.49
N ALA A 68 -3.82 -1.20 -1.88
CA ALA A 68 -3.63 -2.30 -0.94
C ALA A 68 -2.31 -2.16 -0.18
N GLN A 69 -1.23 -1.88 -0.91
CA GLN A 69 0.11 -1.66 -0.34
C GLN A 69 0.15 -0.48 0.63
N PHE A 70 -0.57 0.59 0.31
CA PHE A 70 -0.74 1.75 1.17
C PHE A 70 -1.46 1.38 2.48
N LEU A 71 -2.62 0.72 2.39
CA LEU A 71 -3.41 0.33 3.56
C LEU A 71 -2.64 -0.62 4.50
N MET A 72 -1.88 -1.57 3.94
CA MET A 72 -1.03 -2.48 4.74
C MET A 72 0.00 -1.70 5.57
N ARG A 73 0.68 -0.72 4.97
CA ARG A 73 1.68 0.11 5.67
C ARG A 73 1.05 1.03 6.71
N VAL A 74 -0.12 1.60 6.41
CA VAL A 74 -0.86 2.42 7.38
C VAL A 74 -1.33 1.60 8.57
N SER A 75 -1.78 0.36 8.36
CA SER A 75 -2.21 -0.53 9.44
C SER A 75 -1.09 -0.84 10.43
N GLU A 76 0.15 -0.95 9.94
CA GLU A 76 1.37 -1.14 10.73
C GLU A 76 2.06 0.18 11.08
N GLY A 77 1.42 1.34 10.82
CA GLY A 77 2.03 2.67 10.95
C GLY A 77 2.60 2.98 12.33
N LYS A 78 2.01 2.39 13.38
CA LYS A 78 2.47 2.52 14.76
C LYS A 78 3.60 1.56 15.11
N ASN A 79 3.83 0.51 14.33
CA ASN A 79 4.83 -0.51 14.60
C ASN A 79 6.16 -0.18 13.93
N LEU A 80 6.98 0.67 14.57
CA LEU A 80 8.29 1.08 14.06
C LEU A 80 9.33 -0.05 13.88
N ASP A 81 9.00 -1.29 14.23
CA ASP A 81 9.86 -2.45 14.00
C ASP A 81 9.40 -3.26 12.76
N SER A 82 8.25 -2.90 12.17
CA SER A 82 7.78 -3.45 10.90
C SER A 82 8.55 -2.86 9.73
N GLN A 83 8.95 -3.71 8.79
CA GLN A 83 9.77 -3.33 7.65
C GLN A 83 9.09 -3.64 6.32
N PHE A 84 8.97 -2.61 5.48
CA PHE A 84 8.26 -2.65 4.19
C PHE A 84 9.11 -2.22 2.99
N ASP A 85 10.39 -1.89 3.22
CA ASP A 85 11.37 -1.52 2.20
C ASP A 85 12.71 -2.22 2.49
N THR A 86 13.58 -2.28 1.48
CA THR A 86 14.96 -2.71 1.63
C THR A 86 15.81 -1.75 2.47
N ASP A 87 15.44 -0.46 2.50
CA ASP A 87 16.04 0.52 3.40
C ASP A 87 15.43 0.39 4.81
N GLU A 88 16.19 -0.21 5.74
CA GLU A 88 15.80 -0.41 7.14
C GLU A 88 15.61 0.91 7.92
N SER A 89 16.04 2.06 7.37
CA SER A 89 15.86 3.36 8.00
C SER A 89 14.47 3.97 7.79
N LEU A 90 13.70 3.44 6.83
CA LEU A 90 12.37 3.92 6.49
C LEU A 90 11.31 3.30 7.40
N THR A 91 10.50 4.17 8.01
CA THR A 91 9.36 3.74 8.82
C THR A 91 8.19 3.26 7.96
N PRO A 92 7.25 2.47 8.52
CA PRO A 92 6.04 2.08 7.81
C PRO A 92 5.29 3.26 7.19
N LEU A 93 5.17 4.40 7.88
CA LEU A 93 4.47 5.58 7.35
C LEU A 93 5.25 6.33 6.25
N GLU A 94 6.58 6.33 6.28
CA GLU A 94 7.38 6.86 5.17
C GLU A 94 7.20 6.01 3.91
N THR A 95 7.25 4.68 4.05
CA THR A 95 6.96 3.80 2.92
C THR A 95 5.50 3.87 2.49
N ALA A 96 4.56 4.16 3.40
CA ALA A 96 3.15 4.37 3.07
C ALA A 96 3.00 5.58 2.16
N LEU A 97 3.69 6.69 2.48
CA LEU A 97 3.72 7.87 1.64
C LEU A 97 4.28 7.58 0.24
N MET A 98 5.35 6.79 0.13
CA MET A 98 5.90 6.37 -1.17
C MET A 98 4.87 5.61 -2.02
N THR A 99 4.11 4.69 -1.41
CA THR A 99 3.04 3.95 -2.10
C THR A 99 1.82 4.82 -2.41
N PHE A 100 1.52 5.79 -1.54
CA PHE A 100 0.41 6.71 -1.74
C PHE A 100 0.64 7.61 -2.97
N ASN A 101 1.86 8.07 -3.17
CA ASN A 101 2.27 8.87 -4.32
C ASN A 101 2.23 8.10 -5.66
N GLN A 102 2.04 6.77 -5.63
CA GLN A 102 1.85 5.95 -6.83
C GLN A 102 0.38 5.82 -7.22
N ILE A 103 -0.55 6.20 -6.33
CA ILE A 103 -1.98 6.22 -6.62
C ILE A 103 -2.23 7.40 -7.56
N GLU A 104 -2.92 7.13 -8.67
CA GLU A 104 -3.29 8.14 -9.66
C GLU A 104 -4.13 9.23 -8.98
N GLU A 105 -3.64 10.48 -9.03
CA GLU A 105 -4.38 11.63 -8.51
C GLU A 105 -5.53 11.96 -9.46
N GLU A 106 -6.76 11.82 -8.96
CA GLU A 106 -7.97 12.26 -9.67
C GLU A 106 -8.22 13.73 -9.32
N GLU A 107 -8.54 14.57 -10.32
CA GLU A 107 -8.72 16.02 -10.14
C GLU A 107 -9.76 16.36 -9.06
N ASP A 108 -10.84 15.58 -9.00
CA ASP A 108 -11.90 15.73 -8.00
C ASP A 108 -11.47 15.33 -6.57
N LEU A 109 -10.35 14.61 -6.43
CA LEU A 109 -9.81 14.12 -5.16
C LEU A 109 -8.51 14.82 -4.74
N LYS A 110 -8.04 15.81 -5.49
CA LYS A 110 -6.78 16.53 -5.21
C LYS A 110 -6.66 17.01 -3.76
N ASN A 111 -7.69 17.70 -3.25
CA ASN A 111 -7.68 18.22 -1.88
C ASN A 111 -7.57 17.08 -0.84
N LEU A 112 -8.20 15.94 -1.11
CA LEU A 112 -8.11 14.76 -0.25
C LEU A 112 -6.70 14.15 -0.32
N HIS A 113 -6.09 14.14 -1.51
CA HIS A 113 -4.72 13.64 -1.68
C HIS A 113 -3.72 14.48 -0.87
N GLU A 114 -3.80 15.81 -0.98
CA GLU A 114 -2.97 16.74 -0.21
C GLU A 114 -3.19 16.61 1.31
N GLU A 115 -4.44 16.43 1.75
CA GLU A 115 -4.77 16.23 3.16
C GLU A 115 -4.18 14.92 3.71
N ILE A 116 -4.35 13.81 2.99
CA ILE A 116 -3.81 12.50 3.40
C ILE A 116 -2.28 12.56 3.44
N GLU A 117 -1.63 13.15 2.43
CA GLU A 117 -0.18 13.32 2.40
C GLU A 117 0.32 14.10 3.63
N LEU A 118 -0.32 15.23 3.95
CA LEU A 118 0.06 16.03 5.11
C LEU A 118 -0.12 15.27 6.42
N VAL A 119 -1.25 14.58 6.60
CA VAL A 119 -1.52 13.79 7.80
C VAL A 119 -0.51 12.65 7.95
N LEU A 120 -0.16 11.95 6.86
CA LEU A 120 0.86 10.90 6.88
C LEU A 120 2.22 11.44 7.32
N LYS A 121 2.65 12.56 6.72
CA LYS A 121 3.93 13.20 7.06
C LYS A 121 3.99 13.61 8.53
N VAL A 122 2.93 14.22 9.05
CA VAL A 122 2.83 14.60 10.46
C VAL A 122 2.86 13.36 11.37
N GLN A 123 2.08 12.33 11.04
CA GLN A 123 1.99 11.12 11.87
C GLN A 123 3.31 10.31 11.89
N ALA A 124 4.06 10.29 10.79
CA ALA A 124 5.38 9.66 10.74
C ALA A 124 6.34 10.24 11.77
N VAL A 125 6.30 11.57 11.96
CA VAL A 125 7.09 12.27 12.98
C VAL A 125 6.53 12.03 14.39
N VAL A 126 5.21 12.20 14.56
CA VAL A 126 4.54 12.10 15.88
C VAL A 126 4.74 10.73 16.51
N ILE A 127 4.55 9.64 15.76
CA ILE A 127 4.70 8.27 16.29
C ILE A 127 6.13 8.04 16.81
N CYS A 128 7.14 8.58 16.13
CA CYS A 128 8.52 8.50 16.59
C CYS A 128 8.74 9.28 17.90
N MET A 129 8.11 10.46 18.04
CA MET A 129 8.15 11.24 19.28
C MET A 129 7.44 10.52 20.43
N GLU A 130 6.26 9.95 20.19
CA GLU A 130 5.48 9.20 21.19
C GLU A 130 6.27 7.99 21.74
N LYS A 131 7.06 7.35 20.88
CA LYS A 131 7.94 6.24 21.27
C LYS A 131 9.29 6.67 21.83
N GLY A 132 9.53 7.97 21.99
CA GLY A 132 10.80 8.53 22.49
C GLY A 132 11.98 8.38 21.52
N LYS A 133 11.74 8.02 20.25
CA LYS A 133 12.76 7.92 19.19
C LYS A 133 13.04 9.32 18.59
N PHE A 134 13.47 10.28 19.41
CA PHE A 134 13.63 11.69 19.00
C PHE A 134 14.64 11.92 17.87
N LYS A 135 15.75 11.17 17.86
CA LYS A 135 16.74 11.26 16.78
C LYS A 135 16.12 10.86 15.43
N LEU A 136 15.44 9.71 15.40
CA LEU A 136 14.73 9.23 14.22
C LEU A 136 13.63 10.22 13.80
N SER A 137 12.87 10.76 14.76
CA SER A 137 11.85 11.79 14.50
C SER A 137 12.44 13.02 13.80
N SER A 138 13.61 13.50 14.23
CA SER A 138 14.30 14.62 13.57
C SER A 138 14.72 14.26 12.15
N GLU A 139 15.28 13.06 11.94
CA GLU A 139 15.69 12.60 10.61
C GLU A 139 14.49 12.47 9.65
N ILE A 140 13.36 11.95 10.13
CA ILE A 140 12.11 11.84 9.35
C ILE A 140 11.57 13.23 9.01
N LEU A 141 11.54 14.15 10.00
CA LEU A 141 11.11 15.52 9.78
C LEU A 141 11.93 16.17 8.67
N ASP A 142 13.25 15.99 8.71
CA ASP A 142 14.16 16.50 7.68
C ASP A 142 13.86 15.86 6.31
N ARG A 143 13.71 14.54 6.23
CA ARG A 143 13.41 13.85 4.96
C ARG A 143 12.06 14.24 4.33
N LEU A 144 11.03 14.42 5.15
CA LEU A 144 9.66 14.61 4.68
C LEU A 144 9.27 16.08 4.43
N PHE A 145 9.94 17.01 5.09
CA PHE A 145 9.58 18.44 5.05
C PHE A 145 10.70 19.36 4.55
N GLN A 146 11.95 18.89 4.43
CA GLN A 146 12.92 19.66 3.66
C GLN A 146 12.55 19.52 2.19
N GLU A 147 12.14 20.63 1.57
CA GLU A 147 12.05 20.72 0.12
C GLU A 147 13.36 20.21 -0.47
N SER A 148 13.30 19.32 -1.46
CA SER A 148 14.44 19.09 -2.34
C SER A 148 14.84 20.44 -2.91
N GLY A 149 15.85 21.07 -2.31
CA GLY A 149 16.46 22.28 -2.80
C GLY A 149 17.13 21.99 -4.14
N SER A 150 16.35 21.94 -5.22
CA SER A 150 16.86 22.21 -6.56
C SER A 150 16.86 23.72 -6.76
N ASN A 151 17.96 24.29 -6.30
CA ASN A 151 18.44 25.60 -6.69
C ASN A 151 18.60 25.65 -8.22
N THR A 152 18.01 26.65 -8.89
CA THR A 152 18.58 27.16 -10.15
C THR A 152 18.57 28.68 -10.13
N TYR A 153 19.77 29.23 -10.04
CA TYR A 153 20.14 30.58 -10.47
C TYR A 153 19.61 30.85 -11.89
N VAL A 154 18.82 31.92 -12.06
CA VAL A 154 19.07 33.10 -12.93
C VAL A 154 18.25 34.27 -12.37
#